data_AF-A0A1B6GLG0-F1
#
_entry.id   AF-A0A1B6GLG0-F1
#
_cell.length_a   1.000
_cell.length_b   1.000
_cell.length_c   1.000
_cell.angle_alpha   90.00
_cell.angle_beta   90.00
_cell.angle_gamma   90.00
#
_symmetry.space_group_name_H-M   'P 1'
#
loop_
_entity.id
_entity.type
_entity.pdbx_description
1 polymer ?
#
loop_
_entity_poly.entity_id
_entity_poly.type
_entity_poly.pdbx_seq_one_letter_code
_entity_poly.pdbx_strand_id
1 'polypeptide(L)'
;KLIQCLKKTKTENPLVLIDEVDKIGKGYAGDPSSALLELLDPEQNVNFLDHYLDVPVDLSKVLFICTANVLDTIPEPLKDRMELIEMSGYVAEEKLAIAKQYLIPHAMKESGVKDSNINISDDALNHLIKAYCRESG
;
A
#
# COMPACT_ATOMS: atom_id res chain seq x y z
N LYS A 1 5.80 -8.33 -14.84
CA LYS A 1 5.64 -6.86 -14.57
C LYS A 1 6.79 -6.28 -13.76
N LEU A 2 7.43 -7.04 -12.85
CA LEU A 2 8.54 -6.56 -12.04
C LEU A 2 9.76 -6.09 -12.84
N ILE A 3 10.11 -6.79 -13.93
CA ILE A 3 11.17 -6.37 -14.85
C ILE A 3 10.92 -4.96 -15.43
N GLN A 4 9.67 -4.59 -15.69
CA GLN A 4 9.34 -3.23 -16.12
C GLN A 4 9.52 -2.20 -15.01
N CYS A 5 9.30 -2.59 -13.74
CA CYS A 5 9.61 -1.75 -12.59
C CYS A 5 11.11 -1.46 -12.55
N LEU A 6 11.96 -2.50 -12.56
CA LEU A 6 13.43 -2.37 -12.59
C LEU A 6 13.91 -1.50 -13.75
N LYS A 7 13.34 -1.70 -14.95
CA LYS A 7 13.66 -0.89 -16.12
C LYS A 7 13.29 0.59 -15.95
N LYS A 8 12.16 0.88 -15.31
CA LYS A 8 11.68 2.26 -15.10
C LYS A 8 12.45 2.97 -13.99
N THR A 9 12.72 2.27 -12.88
CA THR A 9 13.41 2.83 -11.72
C THR A 9 14.91 2.92 -11.92
N LYS A 10 15.48 2.08 -12.82
CA LYS A 10 16.92 1.99 -13.12
C LYS A 10 17.76 1.77 -11.86
N THR A 11 17.23 1.03 -10.89
CA THR A 11 17.93 0.64 -9.67
C THR A 11 17.70 -0.84 -9.36
N GLU A 12 18.66 -1.46 -8.68
CA GLU A 12 18.63 -2.86 -8.24
C GLU A 12 17.85 -3.06 -6.92
N ASN A 13 17.66 -1.99 -6.14
CA ASN A 13 17.02 -2.05 -4.82
C ASN A 13 15.77 -1.14 -4.70
N PRO A 14 14.79 -1.23 -5.61
CA PRO A 14 13.57 -0.45 -5.48
C PRO A 14 12.72 -0.89 -4.27
N LEU A 15 11.90 0.04 -3.78
CA LEU A 15 10.74 -0.29 -2.97
C LEU A 15 9.56 -0.59 -3.91
N VAL A 16 8.98 -1.77 -3.78
CA VAL A 16 7.84 -2.24 -4.56
C VAL A 16 6.63 -2.38 -3.64
N LEU A 17 5.60 -1.58 -3.90
CA LEU A 17 4.30 -1.69 -3.23
C LEU A 17 3.40 -2.65 -4.01
N ILE A 18 2.93 -3.70 -3.35
CA ILE A 18 1.92 -4.63 -3.85
C ILE A 18 0.62 -4.32 -3.13
N ASP A 19 -0.32 -3.75 -3.88
CA ASP A 19 -1.59 -3.29 -3.31
C ASP A 19 -2.65 -4.41 -3.32
N GLU A 20 -3.48 -4.46 -2.28
CA GLU A 20 -4.64 -5.36 -2.14
C GLU A 20 -4.32 -6.85 -2.35
N VAL A 21 -3.30 -7.37 -1.66
CA VAL A 21 -2.90 -8.79 -1.82
C VAL A 21 -4.00 -9.78 -1.41
N ASP A 22 -4.96 -9.33 -0.62
CA ASP A 22 -6.14 -10.06 -0.20
C ASP A 22 -7.15 -10.35 -1.36
N LYS A 23 -6.96 -9.75 -2.54
CA LYS A 23 -7.85 -9.92 -3.71
C LYS A 23 -7.32 -10.88 -4.77
N ILE A 24 -6.11 -11.42 -4.60
CA ILE A 24 -5.33 -12.08 -5.66
C ILE A 24 -5.92 -13.42 -6.14
N GLY A 25 -6.68 -14.14 -5.31
CA GLY A 25 -7.23 -15.47 -5.63
C GLY A 25 -8.61 -15.49 -6.32
N LYS A 26 -9.22 -14.35 -6.67
CA LYS A 26 -10.62 -14.30 -7.18
C LYS A 26 -10.76 -14.21 -8.71
N GLY A 27 -9.67 -14.35 -9.46
CA GLY A 27 -9.64 -14.21 -10.93
C GLY A 27 -9.63 -15.54 -11.69
N TYR A 28 -10.17 -15.56 -12.92
CA TYR A 28 -10.23 -16.73 -13.82
C TYR A 28 -8.91 -17.06 -14.54
N ALA A 29 -7.80 -16.42 -14.19
CA ALA A 29 -6.53 -16.48 -14.93
C ALA A 29 -5.40 -17.08 -14.07
N GLY A 30 -5.45 -18.40 -13.85
CA GLY A 30 -4.43 -19.12 -13.09
C GLY A 30 -4.36 -18.70 -11.62
N ASP A 31 -3.41 -19.28 -10.88
CA ASP A 31 -3.14 -18.89 -9.49
C ASP A 31 -1.91 -17.96 -9.44
N PRO A 32 -2.11 -16.62 -9.54
CA PRO A 32 -1.01 -15.66 -9.45
C PRO A 32 -0.30 -15.68 -8.09
N SER A 33 -0.84 -16.37 -7.07
CA SER A 33 -0.17 -16.50 -5.78
C SER A 33 1.15 -17.26 -5.88
N SER A 34 1.29 -18.23 -6.78
CA SER A 34 2.54 -18.97 -7.00
C SER A 34 3.69 -18.08 -7.47
N ALA A 35 3.42 -17.16 -8.40
CA ALA A 35 4.43 -16.21 -8.86
C ALA A 35 4.82 -15.20 -7.76
N LEU A 36 3.88 -14.84 -6.89
CA LEU A 36 4.16 -13.97 -5.74
C LEU A 36 4.94 -14.71 -4.65
N LEU A 37 4.68 -16.00 -4.47
CA LEU A 37 5.46 -16.83 -3.54
C LEU A 37 6.92 -16.93 -3.96
N GLU A 38 7.19 -17.12 -5.26
CA GLU A 38 8.56 -17.12 -5.80
C GLU A 38 9.24 -15.74 -5.64
N LEU A 39 8.48 -14.66 -5.86
CA LEU A 39 8.99 -13.28 -5.72
C LEU A 39 9.32 -12.89 -4.28
N LEU A 40 8.50 -13.34 -3.33
CA LEU A 40 8.60 -12.96 -1.92
C LEU A 40 9.43 -13.95 -1.11
N ASP A 41 9.81 -15.10 -1.68
CA ASP A 41 10.73 -16.05 -1.05
C ASP A 41 12.15 -15.50 -1.02
N PRO A 42 12.77 -15.26 0.15
CA PRO A 42 14.18 -14.92 0.22
C PRO A 42 15.10 -15.98 -0.41
N GLU A 43 14.66 -17.25 -0.47
CA GLU A 43 15.46 -18.33 -1.05
C GLU A 43 15.36 -18.40 -2.58
N GLN A 44 14.25 -17.93 -3.17
CA GLN A 44 14.02 -18.01 -4.63
C GLN A 44 14.23 -16.68 -5.34
N ASN A 45 14.05 -15.55 -4.65
CA ASN A 45 14.10 -14.21 -5.25
C ASN A 45 15.48 -13.84 -5.82
N VAL A 46 16.56 -14.48 -5.40
CA VAL A 46 17.93 -14.30 -5.93
C VAL A 46 18.03 -14.76 -7.40
N ASN A 47 17.20 -15.73 -7.80
CA ASN A 47 17.24 -16.34 -9.13
C ASN A 47 15.86 -16.31 -9.80
N PHE A 48 15.08 -15.25 -9.56
CA PHE A 48 13.74 -15.13 -10.11
C PHE A 48 13.78 -15.26 -11.64
N LEU A 49 13.02 -16.22 -12.17
CA LEU A 49 13.02 -16.52 -13.59
C LEU A 49 11.91 -15.76 -14.30
N ASP A 50 12.27 -14.73 -15.06
CA ASP A 50 11.30 -14.06 -15.92
C ASP A 50 11.11 -14.83 -17.23
N HIS A 51 9.88 -15.29 -17.48
CA HIS A 51 9.51 -16.07 -18.68
C HIS A 51 9.66 -15.33 -20.02
N TYR A 52 9.90 -14.02 -20.02
CA TYR A 52 10.14 -13.27 -21.26
C TYR A 52 11.64 -13.13 -21.54
N LEU A 53 12.45 -12.95 -20.50
CA LEU A 53 13.90 -12.78 -20.66
C LEU A 53 14.67 -14.11 -20.62
N ASP A 54 14.10 -15.17 -20.03
CA ASP A 54 14.75 -16.48 -19.82
C ASP A 54 16.13 -16.37 -19.15
N VAL A 55 16.33 -15.34 -18.32
CA VAL A 55 17.52 -15.15 -17.50
C VAL A 55 17.12 -14.93 -16.05
N PRO A 56 17.89 -15.46 -15.08
CA PRO A 56 17.65 -15.21 -13.67
C PRO A 56 17.91 -13.73 -13.35
N VAL A 57 17.04 -13.15 -12.54
CA VAL A 57 17.15 -11.78 -12.04
C VAL A 57 17.22 -11.82 -10.52
N ASP A 58 18.23 -11.16 -9.96
CA ASP A 58 18.38 -11.02 -8.52
C ASP A 58 17.46 -9.93 -7.99
N LEU A 59 16.50 -10.35 -7.16
CA LEU A 59 15.53 -9.49 -6.48
C LEU A 59 15.76 -9.44 -4.97
N SER A 60 16.84 -10.04 -4.45
CA SER A 60 17.12 -10.11 -3.01
C SER A 60 17.27 -8.74 -2.34
N LYS A 61 17.57 -7.70 -3.12
CA LYS A 61 17.72 -6.32 -2.66
C LYS A 61 16.44 -5.48 -2.79
N VAL A 62 15.36 -6.04 -3.34
CA VAL A 62 14.09 -5.35 -3.52
C VAL A 62 13.33 -5.36 -2.19
N LEU A 63 12.87 -4.19 -1.73
CA LEU A 63 12.00 -4.10 -0.57
C LEU A 63 10.55 -4.22 -1.03
N PHE A 64 9.86 -5.29 -0.60
CA PHE A 64 8.45 -5.47 -0.87
C PHE A 64 7.61 -4.99 0.31
N ILE A 65 6.62 -4.15 0.03
CA ILE A 65 5.57 -3.76 0.98
C ILE A 65 4.24 -4.23 0.40
N CYS A 66 3.46 -4.97 1.17
CA CYS A 66 2.15 -5.45 0.77
C CYS A 66 1.06 -4.78 1.60
N THR A 67 -0.06 -4.41 0.98
CA THR A 67 -1.25 -3.92 1.70
C THR A 67 -2.36 -4.96 1.61
N ALA A 68 -3.12 -5.09 2.69
CA ALA A 68 -4.29 -5.95 2.74
C ALA A 68 -5.32 -5.38 3.71
N ASN A 69 -6.60 -5.49 3.35
CA ASN A 69 -7.70 -5.10 4.22
C ASN A 69 -8.18 -6.25 5.12
N VAL A 70 -8.09 -7.49 4.63
CA VAL A 70 -8.53 -8.69 5.34
C VAL A 70 -7.43 -9.74 5.27
N LEU A 71 -6.89 -10.11 6.44
CA LEU A 71 -5.81 -11.08 6.54
C LEU A 71 -6.27 -12.50 6.18
N ASP A 72 -7.49 -12.88 6.56
CA ASP A 72 -8.01 -14.25 6.37
C ASP A 72 -8.06 -14.70 4.91
N THR A 73 -8.11 -13.75 3.98
CA THR A 73 -8.17 -14.01 2.54
C THR A 73 -6.79 -14.14 1.88
N ILE A 74 -5.71 -13.86 2.62
CA ILE A 74 -4.34 -14.06 2.14
C ILE A 74 -3.97 -15.55 2.31
N PRO A 75 -3.40 -16.20 1.28
CA PRO A 75 -2.87 -17.56 1.40
C PRO A 75 -1.84 -17.69 2.53
N GLU A 76 -1.96 -18.73 3.35
CA GLU A 76 -1.04 -18.99 4.46
C GLU A 76 0.45 -19.02 4.05
N PRO A 77 0.84 -19.62 2.90
CA PRO A 77 2.24 -19.60 2.46
C PRO A 77 2.80 -18.20 2.22
N LEU A 78 1.95 -17.22 1.89
CA LEU A 78 2.37 -15.82 1.75
C LEU A 78 2.50 -15.15 3.11
N LYS A 79 1.57 -15.41 4.04
CA LYS A 79 1.63 -14.86 5.41
C LYS A 79 2.88 -15.29 6.15
N ASP A 80 3.26 -16.56 6.06
CA ASP A 80 4.46 -17.11 6.71
C ASP A 80 5.76 -16.43 6.25
N ARG A 81 5.72 -15.75 5.10
CA ARG A 81 6.87 -15.09 4.46
C ARG A 81 6.83 -13.56 4.60
N MET A 82 5.84 -13.03 5.31
CA MET A 82 5.64 -11.60 5.49
C MET A 82 5.76 -11.23 6.97
N GLU A 83 6.33 -10.05 7.23
CA GLU A 83 6.17 -9.40 8.53
C GLU A 83 4.84 -8.66 8.54
N LEU A 84 4.00 -8.98 9.53
CA LEU A 84 2.67 -8.41 9.65
C LEU A 84 2.70 -7.16 10.53
N ILE A 85 2.27 -6.03 9.97
CA ILE A 85 2.11 -4.76 10.68
C ILE A 85 0.64 -4.38 10.64
N GLU A 86 -0.03 -4.48 11.79
CA GLU A 86 -1.43 -4.08 11.90
C GLU A 86 -1.55 -2.56 12.04
N MET A 87 -2.32 -1.96 11.13
CA MET A 87 -2.66 -0.54 11.18
C MET A 87 -4.06 -0.38 11.80
N SER A 88 -4.12 0.13 13.03
CA SER A 88 -5.39 0.45 13.67
C SER A 88 -5.99 1.73 13.09
N GLY A 89 -7.31 1.86 13.19
CA GLY A 89 -8.01 3.11 12.89
C GLY A 89 -7.60 4.25 13.84
N TYR A 90 -7.99 5.46 13.49
CA TYR A 90 -7.68 6.67 14.24
C TYR A 90 -8.79 7.02 15.24
N VAL A 91 -8.41 7.49 16.43
CA VAL A 91 -9.35 8.12 17.35
C VAL A 91 -9.71 9.53 16.86
N ALA A 92 -10.82 10.10 17.34
CA ALA A 92 -11.31 11.39 16.87
C ALA A 92 -10.27 12.52 17.01
N GLU A 93 -9.45 12.49 18.07
CA GLU A 93 -8.38 13.47 18.29
C GLU A 93 -7.25 13.33 17.26
N GLU A 94 -6.87 12.10 16.89
CA GLU A 94 -5.89 11.83 15.84
C GLU A 94 -6.42 12.26 14.48
N LYS A 95 -7.68 11.96 14.16
CA LYS A 95 -8.31 12.43 12.92
C LYS A 95 -8.32 13.95 12.81
N LEU A 96 -8.60 14.65 13.91
CA LEU A 96 -8.57 16.11 13.95
C LEU A 96 -7.14 16.63 13.69
N ALA A 97 -6.12 16.02 14.30
CA ALA A 97 -4.73 16.39 14.06
C ALA A 97 -4.31 16.14 12.60
N ILE A 98 -4.63 14.97 12.05
CA ILE A 98 -4.34 14.59 10.65
C ILE A 98 -5.05 15.54 9.68
N ALA A 99 -6.33 15.84 9.93
CA ALA A 99 -7.10 16.75 9.08
C ALA A 99 -6.44 18.13 9.00
N LYS A 100 -6.03 18.68 10.14
CA LYS A 100 -5.38 19.99 10.20
C LYS A 100 -3.98 20.01 9.59
N GLN A 101 -3.17 19.01 9.89
CA GLN A 101 -1.76 19.00 9.47
C GLN A 101 -1.61 18.63 8.00
N TYR A 102 -2.47 17.76 7.48
CA TYR A 102 -2.29 17.16 6.16
C TYR A 102 -3.48 17.37 5.22
N LEU A 103 -4.70 17.01 5.63
CA LEU A 103 -5.84 16.97 4.70
C LEU A 103 -6.30 18.36 4.25
N ILE A 104 -6.45 19.31 5.19
CA ILE A 104 -6.91 20.67 4.89
C ILE A 104 -5.90 21.40 3.99
N PRO A 105 -4.59 21.45 4.31
CA PRO A 105 -3.62 22.08 3.43
C PRO A 105 -3.57 21.42 2.04
N HIS A 106 -3.68 20.10 1.98
CA HIS A 106 -3.68 19.37 0.71
C HIS A 106 -4.92 19.72 -0.15
N ALA A 107 -6.11 19.64 0.44
CA ALA A 107 -7.37 19.97 -0.24
C ALA A 107 -7.43 21.44 -0.70
N MET A 108 -6.92 22.37 0.12
CA MET A 108 -6.83 23.79 -0.25
C MET A 108 -5.93 24.00 -1.46
N LYS A 109 -4.77 23.33 -1.47
CA LYS A 109 -3.82 23.37 -2.59
C LYS A 109 -4.43 22.81 -3.87
N GLU A 110 -5.09 21.65 -3.81
CA GLU A 110 -5.74 21.04 -4.97
C GLU A 110 -6.91 21.89 -5.50
N SER A 111 -7.64 22.55 -4.61
CA SER A 111 -8.79 23.40 -4.96
C SER A 111 -8.38 24.82 -5.39
N GLY A 112 -7.09 25.18 -5.33
CA GLY A 112 -6.58 26.52 -5.64
C GLY A 112 -7.03 27.60 -4.65
N VAL A 113 -7.46 27.21 -3.44
CA VAL A 113 -7.86 28.13 -2.38
C VAL A 113 -6.62 28.66 -1.69
N LYS A 114 -6.53 30.00 -1.54
CA LYS A 114 -5.46 30.65 -0.78
C LYS A 114 -5.81 30.66 0.72
N ASP A 115 -4.80 30.56 1.57
CA ASP A 115 -4.95 30.50 3.04
C ASP A 115 -5.80 31.63 3.65
N SER A 116 -5.87 32.78 2.99
CA SER A 116 -6.67 33.93 3.42
C SER A 116 -8.18 33.77 3.24
N ASN A 117 -8.64 32.75 2.49
CA ASN A 117 -10.02 32.71 2.00
C ASN A 117 -10.93 31.78 2.82
N ILE A 118 -10.37 30.84 3.58
CA ILE A 118 -11.12 29.83 4.33
C ILE A 118 -10.45 29.59 5.68
N ASN A 119 -11.24 29.67 6.76
CA ASN A 119 -10.83 29.24 8.09
C ASN A 119 -11.80 28.16 8.56
N ILE A 120 -11.28 26.96 8.83
CA ILE A 120 -12.07 25.84 9.34
C ILE A 120 -11.78 25.70 10.83
N SER A 121 -12.79 25.91 11.67
CA SER A 121 -12.64 25.78 13.12
C SER A 121 -12.59 24.33 13.58
N ASP A 122 -11.93 24.12 14.73
CA ASP A 122 -11.84 22.83 15.39
C ASP A 122 -13.21 22.23 15.69
N ASP A 123 -14.17 23.06 16.11
CA ASP A 123 -15.54 22.63 16.39
C ASP A 123 -16.24 22.11 15.13
N ALA A 124 -16.01 22.76 13.98
CA ALA A 124 -16.56 22.31 12.71
C ALA A 124 -15.96 20.96 12.30
N LEU A 125 -14.65 20.78 12.45
CA LEU A 125 -13.98 19.49 12.18
C LEU A 125 -14.43 18.40 13.13
N ASN A 126 -14.54 18.70 14.43
CA ASN A 126 -15.05 17.77 15.43
C ASN A 126 -16.48 17.33 15.13
N HIS A 127 -17.33 18.27 14.71
CA HIS A 127 -18.69 17.96 14.31
C HIS A 127 -18.72 17.09 13.06
N LEU A 128 -17.87 17.40 12.06
CA LEU A 128 -17.72 16.60 10.85
C LEU A 128 -17.31 15.16 11.18
N ILE A 129 -16.26 14.98 11.97
CA ILE A 129 -15.73 13.67 12.36
C ILE A 129 -16.78 12.85 13.12
N LYS A 130 -17.53 13.46 14.05
CA LYS A 130 -18.49 12.74 14.90
C LYS A 130 -19.84 12.49 14.23
N ALA A 131 -20.33 13.42 13.42
CA ALA A 131 -21.68 13.37 12.87
C ALA A 131 -21.73 12.86 11.42
N TYR A 132 -20.66 13.04 10.64
CA TYR A 132 -20.66 12.77 9.21
C TYR A 132 -19.66 11.68 8.77
N CYS A 133 -18.65 11.36 9.58
CA CYS A 133 -17.70 10.27 9.30
C CYS A 133 -18.02 9.02 10.13
N ARG A 134 -18.23 7.88 9.47
CA ARG A 134 -18.44 6.57 10.11
C ARG A 134 -17.47 5.53 9.57
N GLU A 135 -16.21 5.88 9.58
CA GLU A 135 -15.10 5.02 9.17
C GLU A 135 -13.98 5.06 10.19
N SER A 136 -13.07 4.09 10.15
CA SER A 136 -11.89 4.01 11.01
C SER A 136 -10.73 4.89 10.52
N GLY A 137 -10.67 5.17 9.22
CA GLY A 137 -9.66 6.01 8.57
C GLY A 137 -9.89 7.51 8.71
#